data_AF-A0A1C4EM99-F1
#
_entry.id   AF-A0A1C4EM99-F1
#
_cell.length_a   1.000
_cell.length_b   1.000
_cell.length_c   1.000
_cell.angle_alpha   90.00
_cell.angle_beta   90.00
_cell.angle_gamma   90.00
#
_symmetry.space_group_name_H-M   'P 1'
#
loop_
_entity.id
_entity.type
_entity.pdbx_description
1 polymer ?
#
loop_
_entity_poly.entity_id
_entity_poly.type
_entity_poly.pdbx_seq_one_letter_code
_entity_poly.pdbx_strand_id
1 'polypeptide(L)'
;MTQSYLRKSGKAGPGKVCMIAIFFYLNRSLPLNFMDSLKIRCPKCKWEPDGKPYWQCSCGHVWDTFTTGGRCPACQKVWEDTCCIYPPAGCLQWSPHLDWYEHLDNILLEIREVIATPVKKPVEE
;
A
#
# COMPACT_ATOMS: atom_id res chain seq x y z
N MET A 1 10.43 67.24 32.28
CA MET A 1 10.02 66.41 33.45
C MET A 1 9.68 65.03 32.92
N THR A 2 10.66 64.14 32.87
CA THR A 2 10.83 62.97 33.78
C THR A 2 9.68 61.97 33.62
N GLN A 3 9.93 60.88 32.87
CA GLN A 3 10.11 59.51 33.41
C GLN A 3 8.81 59.01 34.07
N SER A 4 8.20 57.87 33.75
CA SER A 4 8.71 56.57 33.29
C SER A 4 7.48 55.65 33.27
N TYR A 5 7.51 54.53 32.53
CA TYR A 5 7.47 53.19 33.13
C TYR A 5 7.52 52.11 32.02
N LEU A 6 8.63 51.34 32.05
CA LEU A 6 8.75 49.86 31.99
C LEU A 6 7.93 49.08 30.94
N ARG A 7 8.43 48.03 30.25
CA ARG A 7 9.70 47.31 30.19
C ARG A 7 9.55 46.25 29.07
N LYS A 8 10.68 45.94 28.42
CA LYS A 8 11.03 44.66 27.74
C LYS A 8 10.38 44.34 26.39
N SER A 9 11.10 44.78 25.35
CA SER A 9 11.20 44.13 24.04
C SER A 9 11.72 42.69 24.17
N GLY A 10 10.85 41.72 23.87
CA GLY A 10 11.25 40.35 23.54
C GLY A 10 11.76 40.31 22.10
N LYS A 11 12.97 39.75 21.93
CA LYS A 11 13.71 39.66 20.67
C LYS A 11 12.91 38.88 19.63
N ALA A 12 12.71 39.47 18.44
CA ALA A 12 12.23 38.77 17.26
C ALA A 12 13.35 37.86 16.71
N GLY A 13 13.15 36.55 16.81
CA GLY A 13 13.94 35.54 16.10
C GLY A 13 13.38 35.27 14.70
N PRO A 14 14.21 34.88 13.73
CA PRO A 14 13.81 34.68 12.35
C PRO A 14 13.10 33.33 12.16
N GLY A 15 12.23 33.25 11.14
CA GLY A 15 11.79 31.96 10.59
C GLY A 15 10.32 31.63 10.80
N LYS A 16 9.42 32.44 10.22
CA LYS A 16 8.09 31.93 9.84
C LYS A 16 8.21 31.27 8.47
N VAL A 17 8.83 30.10 8.42
CA VAL A 17 8.67 29.22 7.26
C VAL A 17 7.23 28.72 7.34
N CYS A 18 6.42 29.13 6.35
CA CYS A 18 5.00 28.83 6.28
C CYS A 18 4.80 27.30 6.33
N MET A 19 4.08 26.80 7.35
CA MET A 19 3.79 25.36 7.54
C MET A 19 3.13 24.69 6.32
N ILE A 20 2.64 25.45 5.35
CA ILE A 20 2.05 24.93 4.11
C ILE A 20 3.09 24.22 3.23
N ALA A 21 4.38 24.55 3.35
CA ALA A 21 5.45 23.92 2.56
C ALA A 21 5.84 22.50 3.04
N ILE A 22 5.45 22.08 4.25
CA ILE A 22 5.81 20.75 4.80
C ILE A 22 4.95 19.64 4.17
N PHE A 23 3.70 19.93 3.78
CA PHE A 23 2.83 18.94 3.14
C PHE A 23 3.29 18.55 1.72
N PHE A 24 4.03 19.40 1.02
CA PHE A 24 4.65 19.05 -0.26
C PHE A 24 5.96 18.26 -0.09
N TYR A 25 6.69 18.45 1.01
CA TYR A 25 7.99 17.79 1.24
C TYR A 25 7.91 16.40 1.89
N LEU A 26 6.76 16.01 2.45
CA LEU A 26 6.52 14.62 2.89
C LEU A 26 5.97 13.72 1.77
N ASN A 27 5.76 14.26 0.57
CA ASN A 27 5.46 13.52 -0.67
C ASN A 27 6.74 13.24 -1.48
N ARG A 28 7.79 12.73 -0.82
CA ARG A 28 9.04 12.35 -1.48
C ARG A 28 8.90 10.94 -2.09
N SER A 29 8.31 10.91 -3.28
CA SER A 29 8.77 10.11 -4.42
C SER A 29 9.01 8.61 -4.21
N LEU A 30 7.96 7.85 -3.91
CA LEU A 30 7.83 6.54 -4.54
C LEU A 30 7.11 6.80 -5.88
N PRO A 31 7.64 6.32 -7.03
CA PRO A 31 6.93 6.47 -8.29
C PRO A 31 5.56 5.80 -8.14
N LEU A 32 4.52 6.59 -8.30
CA LEU A 32 3.11 6.25 -8.11
C LEU A 32 2.56 5.27 -9.16
N ASN A 33 3.43 4.47 -9.80
CA ASN A 33 3.09 3.48 -10.82
C ASN A 33 3.43 2.04 -10.39
N PHE A 34 3.77 1.83 -9.12
CA PHE A 34 4.25 0.55 -8.59
C PHE A 34 3.16 -0.54 -8.52
N MET A 35 1.94 -0.17 -8.10
CA MET A 35 0.83 -1.13 -7.99
C MET A 35 0.05 -1.34 -9.29
N ASP A 36 0.32 -0.55 -10.33
CA ASP A 36 -0.40 -0.64 -11.62
C ASP A 36 0.03 -1.84 -12.47
N SER A 37 1.17 -2.45 -12.15
CA SER A 37 1.70 -3.62 -12.87
C SER A 37 1.26 -4.96 -12.29
N LEU A 38 0.73 -4.98 -11.06
CA LEU A 38 0.27 -6.20 -10.40
C LEU A 38 -1.04 -6.64 -11.05
N LYS A 39 -1.03 -7.82 -11.67
CA LYS A 39 -2.20 -8.40 -12.31
C LYS A 39 -2.64 -9.63 -11.57
N ILE A 40 -3.93 -9.74 -11.32
CA ILE A 40 -4.51 -10.89 -10.62
C ILE A 40 -5.22 -11.75 -11.66
N ARG A 41 -4.71 -12.97 -11.91
CA ARG A 41 -5.31 -13.88 -12.89
C ARG A 41 -5.20 -15.32 -12.46
N CYS A 42 -6.21 -16.13 -12.80
CA CYS A 42 -6.15 -17.56 -12.53
C CYS A 42 -4.96 -18.19 -13.28
N PRO A 43 -4.05 -18.92 -12.60
CA PRO A 43 -2.88 -19.50 -13.25
C PRO A 43 -3.24 -20.58 -14.29
N LYS A 44 -4.45 -21.14 -14.22
CA LYS A 44 -4.92 -22.22 -15.11
C LYS A 44 -5.68 -21.72 -16.34
N CYS A 45 -6.63 -20.80 -16.16
CA CYS A 45 -7.52 -20.34 -17.24
C CYS A 45 -7.37 -18.84 -17.58
N LYS A 46 -6.51 -18.11 -16.85
CA LYS A 46 -6.28 -16.66 -17.02
C LYS A 46 -7.50 -15.77 -16.78
N TRP A 47 -8.55 -16.29 -16.16
CA TRP A 47 -9.68 -15.50 -15.70
C TRP A 47 -9.23 -14.39 -14.72
N GLU A 48 -9.79 -13.20 -14.88
CA GLU A 48 -9.50 -12.01 -14.08
C GLU A 48 -10.69 -11.68 -13.17
N PRO A 49 -10.46 -11.48 -11.86
CA PRO A 49 -11.53 -11.16 -10.92
C PRO A 49 -12.07 -9.75 -11.14
N ASP A 50 -13.40 -9.62 -11.11
CA ASP A 50 -14.13 -8.35 -11.27
C ASP A 50 -14.47 -7.67 -9.93
N GLY A 51 -13.83 -8.10 -8.84
CA GLY A 51 -14.03 -7.54 -7.49
C GLY A 51 -15.30 -8.01 -6.77
N LYS A 52 -16.02 -9.00 -7.32
CA LYS A 52 -17.25 -9.51 -6.72
C LYS A 52 -16.99 -10.62 -5.69
N PRO A 53 -17.90 -10.79 -4.71
CA PRO A 53 -17.75 -11.78 -3.65
C PRO A 53 -18.14 -13.18 -4.14
N TYR A 54 -17.19 -13.92 -4.71
CA TYR A 54 -17.42 -15.29 -5.19
C TYR A 54 -17.01 -16.39 -4.22
N TRP A 55 -16.20 -16.08 -3.20
CA TRP A 55 -15.58 -17.09 -2.34
C TRP A 55 -16.24 -17.11 -0.97
N GLN A 56 -16.48 -18.31 -0.46
CA GLN A 56 -17.08 -18.53 0.86
C GLN A 56 -16.07 -19.16 1.82
N CYS A 57 -16.05 -18.65 3.05
CA CYS A 57 -15.16 -19.13 4.10
C CYS A 57 -15.82 -20.30 4.83
N SER A 58 -15.03 -21.08 5.56
CA SER A 58 -15.54 -22.09 6.48
C SER A 58 -16.39 -21.51 7.61
N CYS A 59 -16.29 -20.21 7.90
CA CYS A 59 -17.20 -19.51 8.82
C CYS A 59 -18.51 -19.04 8.16
N GLY A 60 -18.71 -19.30 6.87
CA GLY A 60 -19.89 -18.92 6.10
C GLY A 60 -19.83 -17.53 5.44
N HIS A 61 -18.83 -16.70 5.77
CA HIS A 61 -18.67 -15.37 5.18
C HIS A 61 -18.30 -15.46 3.70
N VAL A 62 -18.99 -14.69 2.84
CA VAL A 62 -18.73 -14.62 1.40
C VAL A 62 -18.06 -13.29 1.08
N TRP A 63 -16.91 -13.31 0.40
CA TRP A 63 -16.14 -12.11 0.09
C TRP A 63 -15.30 -12.27 -1.18
N ASP A 64 -14.74 -11.15 -1.64
CA ASP A 64 -13.68 -11.18 -2.64
C ASP A 64 -12.34 -11.46 -1.95
N THR A 65 -11.76 -12.62 -2.21
CA THR A 65 -10.47 -13.03 -1.63
C THR A 65 -9.35 -12.04 -1.92
N PHE A 66 -9.39 -11.34 -3.05
CA PHE A 66 -8.30 -10.47 -3.48
C PHE A 66 -8.29 -9.12 -2.75
N THR A 67 -9.43 -8.64 -2.25
CA THR A 67 -9.49 -7.41 -1.43
C THR A 67 -8.68 -7.50 -0.13
N THR A 68 -8.44 -8.71 0.36
CA THR A 68 -7.84 -8.97 1.67
C THR A 68 -6.60 -9.86 1.58
N GLY A 69 -6.15 -10.20 0.37
CA GLY A 69 -5.02 -11.12 0.16
C GLY A 69 -5.27 -12.53 0.72
N GLY A 70 -6.49 -13.06 0.56
CA GLY A 70 -6.87 -14.40 1.00
C GLY A 70 -7.25 -14.48 2.48
N ARG A 71 -7.33 -13.35 3.20
CA ARG A 71 -7.72 -13.32 4.63
C ARG A 71 -9.21 -13.05 4.80
N CYS A 72 -9.93 -13.96 5.45
CA CYS A 72 -11.34 -13.74 5.75
C CYS A 72 -11.51 -12.54 6.70
N PRO A 73 -12.32 -11.52 6.35
CA PRO A 73 -12.50 -10.35 7.21
C PRO A 73 -13.29 -10.67 8.50
N ALA A 74 -14.12 -11.72 8.48
CA ALA A 74 -14.94 -12.12 9.63
C ALA A 74 -14.15 -12.95 10.67
N CYS A 75 -13.51 -14.04 10.25
CA CYS A 75 -12.83 -14.96 11.18
C CYS A 75 -11.29 -14.86 11.14
N GLN A 76 -10.73 -13.97 10.31
CA GLN A 76 -9.29 -13.75 10.17
C GLN A 76 -8.48 -14.95 9.68
N LYS A 77 -9.14 -16.04 9.24
CA LYS A 77 -8.47 -17.18 8.61
C LYS A 77 -7.81 -16.76 7.31
N VAL A 78 -6.55 -17.14 7.13
CA VAL A 78 -5.80 -16.96 5.88
C VAL A 78 -5.95 -18.23 5.02
N TRP A 79 -6.33 -18.04 3.78
CA TRP A 79 -6.46 -19.12 2.79
C TRP A 79 -5.19 -19.21 1.95
N GLU A 80 -4.55 -20.37 1.98
CA GLU A 80 -3.34 -20.65 1.20
C GLU A 80 -3.67 -20.98 -0.26
N ASP A 81 -4.85 -21.55 -0.52
CA ASP A 81 -5.34 -21.91 -1.85
C ASP A 81 -6.64 -21.17 -2.17
N THR A 82 -6.84 -20.84 -3.45
CA THR A 82 -8.05 -20.21 -3.98
C THR A 82 -8.59 -20.99 -5.17
N CYS A 83 -9.89 -21.26 -5.14
CA CYS A 83 -10.60 -21.95 -6.22
C CYS A 83 -11.03 -20.95 -7.30
N CYS A 84 -10.85 -21.28 -8.57
CA CYS A 84 -11.43 -20.49 -9.66
C CYS A 84 -12.96 -20.62 -9.71
N ILE A 85 -13.65 -19.60 -10.24
CA ILE A 85 -15.12 -19.62 -10.34
C ILE A 85 -15.65 -20.67 -11.32
N TYR A 86 -16.98 -20.88 -11.30
CA TYR A 86 -17.67 -21.85 -12.16
C TYR A 86 -17.60 -21.49 -13.66
N PRO A 87 -17.51 -22.47 -14.58
CA PRO A 87 -17.58 -22.22 -16.03
C PRO A 87 -18.88 -21.51 -16.47
N PRO A 88 -18.90 -20.78 -17.59
CA PRO A 88 -17.85 -20.68 -18.61
C PRO A 88 -16.74 -19.68 -18.30
N ALA A 89 -16.91 -18.83 -17.28
CA ALA A 89 -15.96 -17.77 -16.98
C ALA A 89 -14.68 -18.29 -16.29
N GLY A 90 -14.81 -19.28 -15.38
CA GLY A 90 -13.67 -19.90 -14.70
C GLY A 90 -13.55 -21.40 -14.96
N CYS A 91 -12.61 -22.04 -14.26
CA CYS A 91 -12.27 -23.45 -14.47
C CYS A 91 -12.46 -24.36 -13.24
N LEU A 92 -12.94 -23.83 -12.10
CA LEU A 92 -13.08 -24.57 -10.82
C LEU A 92 -11.83 -25.27 -10.29
N GLN A 93 -10.66 -24.97 -10.85
CA GLN A 93 -9.42 -25.55 -10.38
C GLN A 93 -8.93 -24.78 -9.15
N TRP A 94 -8.40 -25.52 -8.19
CA TRP A 94 -7.69 -24.96 -7.06
C TRP A 94 -6.25 -24.63 -7.46
N SER A 95 -5.75 -23.53 -6.92
CA SER A 95 -4.37 -23.10 -7.10
C SER A 95 -3.92 -22.32 -5.86
N PRO A 96 -2.62 -22.32 -5.54
CA PRO A 96 -2.08 -21.50 -4.46
C PRO A 96 -2.48 -20.04 -4.65
N HIS A 97 -2.93 -19.37 -3.60
CA HIS A 97 -3.40 -17.98 -3.65
C HIS A 97 -2.31 -17.03 -4.17
N LEU A 98 -1.04 -17.30 -3.85
CA LEU A 98 0.10 -16.53 -4.34
C LEU A 98 0.30 -16.62 -5.86
N ASP A 99 -0.02 -17.76 -6.48
CA ASP A 99 0.13 -17.97 -7.92
C ASP A 99 -0.88 -17.15 -8.76
N TRP A 100 -1.86 -16.52 -8.12
CA TRP A 100 -2.79 -15.63 -8.79
C TRP A 100 -2.18 -14.26 -9.08
N TYR A 101 -1.11 -13.86 -8.38
CA TYR A 101 -0.47 -12.55 -8.52
C TYR A 101 0.66 -12.63 -9.56
N GLU A 102 0.41 -12.13 -10.75
CA GLU A 102 1.43 -11.97 -11.78
C GLU A 102 2.25 -10.70 -11.52
N HIS A 103 3.53 -10.73 -11.94
CA HIS A 103 4.50 -9.64 -11.81
C HIS A 103 4.93 -9.29 -10.37
N LEU A 104 4.69 -10.20 -9.41
CA LEU A 104 5.18 -10.03 -8.04
C LEU A 104 6.71 -9.95 -7.97
N ASP A 105 7.42 -10.66 -8.83
CA ASP A 105 8.89 -10.64 -8.87
C ASP A 105 9.46 -9.26 -9.21
N ASN A 106 8.83 -8.55 -10.16
CA ASN A 106 9.25 -7.21 -10.58
C ASN A 106 9.17 -6.23 -9.40
N ILE A 107 8.06 -6.30 -8.66
CA ILE A 107 7.79 -5.53 -7.45
C ILE A 107 8.85 -5.80 -6.38
N LEU A 108 9.22 -7.07 -6.17
CA LEU A 108 10.22 -7.45 -5.18
C LEU A 108 11.62 -6.94 -5.54
N LEU A 109 12.00 -6.99 -6.82
CA LEU A 109 13.29 -6.48 -7.29
C LEU A 109 13.41 -4.97 -7.06
N GLU A 110 12.37 -4.21 -7.39
CA GLU A 110 12.36 -2.76 -7.18
C GLU A 110 12.44 -2.38 -5.69
N ILE A 111 11.68 -3.06 -4.82
CA ILE A 111 11.75 -2.85 -3.36
C ILE A 111 13.17 -3.12 -2.85
N ARG A 112 13.79 -4.21 -3.31
CA ARG A 112 15.14 -4.61 -2.90
C ARG A 112 16.16 -3.52 -3.24
N GLU A 113 16.07 -2.93 -4.42
CA GLU A 113 16.95 -1.84 -4.86
C GLU A 113 16.81 -0.61 -3.97
N VAL A 114 15.58 -0.22 -3.61
CA VAL A 114 15.32 0.92 -2.71
C VAL A 114 15.96 0.70 -1.34
N ILE A 115 15.77 -0.49 -0.74
CA ILE A 115 16.33 -0.82 0.58
C ILE A 115 17.87 -0.85 0.54
N ALA A 116 18.46 -1.24 -0.59
CA ALA A 116 19.91 -1.26 -0.75
C ALA A 116 20.53 0.14 -0.86
N THR A 117 19.75 1.19 -1.13
CA THR A 117 20.29 2.55 -1.23
C THR A 117 20.65 3.12 0.16
N PRO A 118 21.89 3.60 0.37
CA PRO A 118 22.26 4.20 1.64
C PRO A 118 21.53 5.54 1.82
N VAL A 119 20.79 5.67 2.93
CA VAL A 119 20.18 6.93 3.34
C VAL A 119 21.30 7.95 3.60
N LYS A 120 21.49 8.90 2.68
CA LYS A 120 22.39 10.03 2.92
C LYS A 120 21.82 10.85 4.08
N LYS A 121 22.49 10.82 5.23
CA LYS A 121 22.15 11.70 6.35
C LYS A 121 22.28 13.16 5.89
N PRO A 122 21.33 14.04 6.21
CA PRO A 122 21.51 15.46 5.96
C PRO A 122 22.76 15.92 6.70
N VAL A 123 23.63 16.61 5.97
CA VAL A 123 24.79 17.29 6.55
C VAL A 123 24.23 18.48 7.33
N GLU A 124 24.31 18.42 8.65
CA GLU A 124 24.05 19.58 9.51
C GLU A 124 25.22 20.56 9.33
N GLU A 125 24.91 21.76 8.85
CA GLU A 125 25.85 22.89 8.66
C GLU A 125 25.79 23.85 9.85
#